data_AF-A0A349CUI5-F1
#
_entry.id   AF-A0A349CUI5-F1
#
_cell.length_a   1.000
_cell.length_b   1.000
_cell.length_c   1.000
_cell.angle_alpha   90.00
_cell.angle_beta   90.00
_cell.angle_gamma   90.00
#
_symmetry.space_group_name_H-M   'P 1'
#
loop_
_entity.id
_entity.type
_entity.pdbx_description
1 polymer ?
#
loop_
_entity_poly.entity_id
_entity_poly.type
_entity_poly.pdbx_seq_one_letter_code
_entity_poly.pdbx_strand_id
1 'polypeptide(L)'
;GGIPTNVAAEVLSDNDTVVPGLYAAGECACVSVHGSNRLGTNSLLDINVFGKRAGRNAVAYVQDADFVPLPEDPAGAVRDLIEGLRAGTGTERIAVLRKTLQDEMDKKAQVFRTDESLGEMLETIEELRERFKNIHVDDKGKRFNTDLLEAVELGFLLDIAEVVV
;
A
#
# COMPACT_ATOMS: atom_id res chain seq x y z
N GLY A 1 -0.43 -4.59 11.13
CA GLY A 1 -1.63 -4.39 10.30
C GLY A 1 -1.36 -4.94 8.92
N GLY A 2 -2.24 -4.65 7.96
CA GLY A 2 -2.14 -5.14 6.59
C GLY A 2 -3.50 -5.56 6.03
N ILE A 3 -3.49 -6.22 4.89
CA ILE A 3 -4.67 -6.76 4.22
C ILE A 3 -5.29 -7.84 5.13
N PRO A 4 -6.54 -7.68 5.60
CA PRO A 4 -7.15 -8.64 6.50
C PRO A 4 -7.37 -9.98 5.81
N THR A 5 -7.00 -11.06 6.49
CA THR A 5 -7.14 -12.42 5.95
C THR A 5 -7.59 -13.40 7.02
N ASN A 6 -8.30 -14.45 6.62
CA ASN A 6 -8.57 -15.59 7.51
C ASN A 6 -7.34 -16.53 7.64
N VAL A 7 -7.45 -17.60 8.42
CA VAL A 7 -6.34 -18.57 8.63
C VAL A 7 -5.98 -19.39 7.38
N ALA A 8 -6.85 -19.37 6.36
CA ALA A 8 -6.65 -19.95 5.04
C ALA A 8 -5.94 -18.97 4.08
N ALA A 9 -5.57 -17.78 4.54
CA ALA A 9 -4.94 -16.70 3.79
C ALA A 9 -5.83 -16.07 2.70
N GLU A 10 -7.14 -16.27 2.78
CA GLU A 10 -8.12 -15.61 1.92
C GLU A 10 -8.37 -14.18 2.39
N VAL A 11 -8.38 -13.22 1.47
CA VAL A 11 -8.62 -11.81 1.78
C VAL A 11 -10.08 -11.59 2.16
N LEU A 12 -10.31 -10.75 3.17
CA LEU A 12 -11.65 -10.38 3.65
C LEU A 12 -12.00 -8.95 3.20
N SER A 13 -13.22 -8.73 2.71
CA SER A 13 -13.72 -7.38 2.37
C SER A 13 -14.39 -6.69 3.56
N ASP A 14 -14.83 -7.47 4.54
CA ASP A 14 -15.39 -7.03 5.80
C ASP A 14 -14.96 -8.00 6.92
N ASN A 15 -15.74 -8.15 7.99
CA ASN A 15 -15.38 -9.04 9.09
C ASN A 15 -15.42 -10.53 8.71
N ASP A 16 -16.25 -10.93 7.76
CA ASP A 16 -16.60 -12.34 7.52
C ASP A 16 -16.59 -12.72 6.03
N THR A 17 -16.74 -11.76 5.12
CA THR A 17 -16.89 -12.01 3.69
C THR A 17 -15.54 -12.17 3.00
N VAL A 18 -15.31 -13.36 2.45
CA VAL A 18 -14.13 -13.67 1.62
C VAL A 18 -14.26 -13.03 0.25
N VAL A 19 -13.18 -12.39 -0.22
CA VAL A 19 -13.01 -11.95 -1.61
C VAL A 19 -12.58 -13.16 -2.45
N PRO A 20 -13.43 -13.67 -3.37
CA PRO A 20 -13.14 -14.89 -4.09
C PRO A 20 -11.87 -14.77 -4.94
N GLY A 21 -10.98 -15.75 -4.84
CA GLY A 21 -9.76 -15.82 -5.65
C GLY A 21 -8.64 -14.86 -5.25
N LEU A 22 -8.79 -14.09 -4.15
CA LEU A 22 -7.77 -13.17 -3.66
C LEU A 22 -7.16 -13.66 -2.34
N TYR A 23 -5.83 -13.76 -2.32
CA TYR A 23 -5.06 -14.25 -1.18
C TYR A 23 -3.94 -13.27 -0.83
N ALA A 24 -3.58 -13.19 0.45
CA ALA A 24 -2.43 -12.41 0.91
C ALA A 24 -1.64 -13.19 1.97
N ALA A 25 -0.31 -13.06 1.96
CA ALA A 25 0.56 -13.72 2.92
C ALA A 25 1.83 -12.89 3.19
N GLY A 26 2.42 -13.11 4.36
CA GLY A 26 3.61 -12.37 4.80
C GLY A 26 3.27 -10.99 5.36
N GLU A 27 4.22 -10.06 5.31
CA GLU A 27 4.11 -8.77 6.03
C GLU A 27 3.00 -7.85 5.50
N CYS A 28 2.56 -8.04 4.24
CA CYS A 28 1.39 -7.31 3.73
C CYS A 28 0.06 -7.83 4.29
N ALA A 29 0.02 -9.05 4.82
CA ALA A 29 -1.19 -9.69 5.31
C ALA A 29 -1.38 -9.48 6.81
N CYS A 30 -2.64 -9.40 7.23
CA CYS A 30 -3.07 -9.32 8.60
C CYS A 30 -4.00 -10.50 8.90
N VAL A 31 -3.42 -11.70 9.03
CA VAL A 31 -4.05 -12.81 9.78
C VAL A 31 -4.14 -12.46 11.27
N SER A 32 -3.35 -11.47 11.71
CA SER A 32 -3.26 -10.97 13.08
C SER A 32 -2.59 -11.93 14.07
N VAL A 33 -1.76 -12.86 13.60
CA VAL A 33 -0.93 -13.72 14.48
C VAL A 33 0.08 -12.95 15.33
N HIS A 34 0.38 -11.71 14.95
CA HIS A 34 1.25 -10.79 15.69
C HIS A 34 0.47 -9.81 16.59
N GLY A 35 -0.86 -9.71 16.45
CA GLY A 35 -1.68 -8.73 17.17
C GLY A 35 -1.09 -7.31 17.16
N SER A 36 -1.03 -6.70 18.34
CA SER A 36 -0.46 -5.35 18.53
C SER A 36 1.06 -5.33 18.74
N ASN A 37 1.71 -6.48 18.90
CA ASN A 37 3.16 -6.55 19.12
C ASN A 37 3.75 -7.86 18.57
N ARG A 38 4.61 -7.74 17.56
CA ARG A 38 5.27 -8.88 16.93
C ARG A 38 6.45 -9.37 17.78
N LEU A 39 6.43 -10.65 18.15
CA LEU A 39 7.60 -11.31 18.74
C LEU A 39 8.69 -11.56 17.70
N GLY A 40 9.94 -11.38 18.09
CA GLY A 40 11.10 -11.63 17.24
C GLY A 40 11.10 -13.05 16.67
N THR A 41 11.67 -13.23 15.47
CA THR A 41 11.74 -14.49 14.71
C THR A 41 10.43 -15.05 14.14
N ASN A 42 9.26 -14.54 14.56
CA ASN A 42 7.97 -15.02 14.06
C ASN A 42 7.64 -14.54 12.64
N SER A 43 8.29 -13.50 12.12
CA SER A 43 8.06 -13.04 10.74
C SER A 43 8.49 -14.09 9.70
N LEU A 44 9.61 -14.78 9.93
CA LEU A 44 10.07 -15.86 9.05
C LEU A 44 9.14 -17.08 9.12
N LEU A 45 8.60 -17.37 10.30
CA LEU A 45 7.60 -18.43 10.47
C LEU A 45 6.32 -18.11 9.70
N ASP A 46 5.84 -16.87 9.83
CA ASP A 46 4.64 -16.36 9.16
C ASP A 46 4.74 -16.52 7.63
N ILE A 47 5.77 -15.95 7.00
CA ILE A 47 5.92 -16.02 5.53
C ILE A 47 5.96 -17.47 5.01
N ASN A 48 6.59 -18.39 5.75
CA ASN A 48 6.68 -19.80 5.35
C ASN A 48 5.34 -20.51 5.50
N VAL A 49 4.65 -20.32 6.63
CA VAL A 49 3.40 -21.01 6.92
C VAL A 49 2.27 -20.46 6.06
N PHE A 50 2.04 -19.14 6.09
CA PHE A 50 0.92 -18.53 5.37
C PHE A 50 1.18 -18.42 3.88
N GLY A 51 2.44 -18.27 3.43
CA GLY A 51 2.77 -18.40 2.01
C GLY A 51 2.44 -19.79 1.47
N LYS A 52 2.80 -20.85 2.21
CA LYS A 52 2.43 -22.24 1.83
C LYS A 52 0.91 -22.46 1.85
N ARG A 53 0.20 -21.89 2.82
CA ARG A 53 -1.28 -22.01 2.91
C ARG A 53 -1.96 -21.29 1.75
N ALA A 54 -1.60 -20.04 1.50
CA ALA A 54 -2.11 -19.25 0.37
C ALA A 54 -1.93 -20.02 -0.95
N GLY A 55 -0.72 -20.53 -1.21
CA GLY A 55 -0.45 -21.31 -2.42
C GLY A 55 -1.30 -22.57 -2.55
N ARG A 56 -1.47 -23.35 -1.46
CA ARG A 56 -2.32 -24.56 -1.50
C ARG A 56 -3.79 -24.24 -1.74
N ASN A 57 -4.31 -23.19 -1.11
CA ASN A 57 -5.72 -22.84 -1.21
C ASN A 57 -6.04 -22.16 -2.55
N ALA A 58 -5.16 -21.31 -3.07
CA ALA A 58 -5.28 -20.75 -4.41
C ALA A 58 -5.30 -21.85 -5.50
N VAL A 59 -4.44 -22.87 -5.37
CA VAL A 59 -4.43 -24.03 -6.28
C VAL A 59 -5.72 -24.85 -6.17
N ALA A 60 -6.26 -25.04 -4.97
CA ALA A 60 -7.54 -25.73 -4.81
C ALA A 60 -8.70 -24.92 -5.42
N TYR A 61 -8.74 -23.61 -5.18
CA TYR A 61 -9.77 -22.72 -5.71
C TYR A 61 -9.80 -22.73 -7.25
N VAL A 62 -8.63 -22.63 -7.90
CA VAL A 62 -8.56 -22.53 -9.37
C VAL A 62 -8.95 -23.83 -10.09
N GLN A 63 -9.04 -24.97 -9.40
CA GLN A 63 -9.50 -26.23 -10.00
C GLN A 63 -10.99 -26.20 -10.35
N ASP A 64 -11.78 -25.46 -9.56
CA ASP A 64 -13.23 -25.38 -9.69
C ASP A 64 -13.71 -24.00 -10.15
N ALA A 65 -12.82 -23.00 -10.21
CA ALA A 65 -13.18 -21.64 -10.59
C ALA A 65 -13.23 -21.45 -12.11
N ASP A 66 -14.29 -20.80 -12.58
CA ASP A 66 -14.40 -20.34 -13.96
C ASP A 66 -13.66 -19.02 -14.19
N PHE A 67 -13.27 -18.78 -15.44
CA PHE A 67 -12.75 -17.47 -15.83
C PHE A 67 -13.82 -16.39 -15.71
N VAL A 68 -13.54 -15.36 -14.93
CA VAL A 68 -14.39 -14.18 -14.79
C VAL A 68 -14.11 -13.24 -15.98
N PRO A 69 -15.15 -12.69 -16.64
CA PRO A 69 -14.96 -11.71 -17.71
C PRO A 69 -14.25 -10.46 -17.17
N LEU A 70 -13.28 -9.98 -17.92
CA LEU A 70 -12.61 -8.71 -17.62
C LEU A 70 -13.50 -7.53 -18.06
N PRO A 71 -13.40 -6.38 -17.37
CA PRO A 71 -13.89 -5.11 -17.90
C PRO A 71 -13.28 -4.80 -19.28
N GLU A 72 -13.92 -3.92 -20.05
CA GLU A 72 -13.47 -3.55 -21.41
C GLU A 72 -12.03 -3.00 -21.42
N ASP A 73 -11.66 -2.21 -20.41
CA ASP A 73 -10.32 -1.67 -20.24
C ASP A 73 -9.83 -1.76 -18.79
N PRO A 74 -9.30 -2.93 -18.35
CA PRO A 74 -8.91 -3.14 -16.95
C PRO A 74 -7.66 -2.33 -16.55
N ALA A 75 -6.91 -1.80 -17.51
CA ALA A 75 -5.65 -1.08 -17.27
C ALA A 75 -5.75 0.42 -17.52
N GLY A 76 -6.92 0.94 -17.92
CA GLY A 76 -7.14 2.36 -18.22
C GLY A 76 -6.71 3.26 -17.07
N ALA A 77 -7.26 3.04 -15.87
CA ALA A 77 -6.96 3.84 -14.69
C ALA A 77 -5.45 3.84 -14.32
N VAL A 78 -4.78 2.70 -14.44
CA VAL A 78 -3.34 2.59 -14.15
C VAL A 78 -2.51 3.34 -15.20
N ARG A 79 -2.91 3.25 -16.49
CA ARG A 79 -2.24 4.01 -17.54
C ARG A 79 -2.42 5.51 -17.35
N ASP A 80 -3.62 5.96 -16.99
CA ASP A 80 -3.91 7.36 -16.75
C ASP A 80 -3.13 7.90 -15.55
N LEU A 81 -3.01 7.12 -14.47
CA LEU A 81 -2.16 7.45 -13.32
C LEU A 81 -0.69 7.63 -13.74
N ILE A 82 -0.12 6.63 -14.42
CA ILE A 82 1.30 6.62 -14.81
C ILE A 82 1.59 7.77 -15.79
N GLU A 83 0.75 7.95 -16.81
CA GLU A 83 0.95 9.01 -17.80
C GLU A 83 0.66 10.40 -17.23
N GLY A 84 -0.29 10.54 -16.30
CA GLY A 84 -0.55 11.78 -15.58
C GLY A 84 0.67 12.23 -14.76
N LEU A 85 1.25 11.33 -13.97
CA LEU A 85 2.47 11.61 -13.20
C LEU A 85 3.66 11.90 -14.13
N ARG A 86 3.87 11.08 -15.17
CA ARG A 86 4.96 11.27 -16.13
C ARG A 86 4.82 12.58 -16.89
N ALA A 87 3.62 12.97 -17.31
CA ALA A 87 3.38 14.20 -18.06
C ALA A 87 3.31 15.46 -17.17
N GLY A 88 3.25 15.30 -15.84
CA GLY A 88 3.16 16.40 -14.89
C GLY A 88 4.24 17.48 -15.09
N THR A 89 3.79 18.73 -15.16
CA THR A 89 4.64 19.93 -15.32
C THR A 89 4.59 20.82 -14.08
N GLY A 90 4.33 20.22 -12.92
CA GLY A 90 4.26 20.96 -11.67
C GLY A 90 5.62 21.49 -11.22
N THR A 91 5.67 22.01 -10.01
CA THR A 91 6.88 22.63 -9.43
C THR A 91 7.39 21.92 -8.18
N GLU A 92 6.60 21.01 -7.62
CA GLU A 92 6.96 20.27 -6.41
C GLU A 92 7.89 19.10 -6.73
N ARG A 93 8.93 18.91 -5.92
CA ARG A 93 9.86 17.80 -6.07
C ARG A 93 9.46 16.64 -5.16
N ILE A 94 9.39 15.44 -5.73
CA ILE A 94 9.03 14.20 -5.03
C ILE A 94 9.91 13.96 -3.80
N ALA A 95 11.22 14.13 -3.95
CA ALA A 95 12.17 13.93 -2.85
C ALA A 95 11.92 14.87 -1.65
N VAL A 96 11.44 16.09 -1.89
CA VAL A 96 11.13 17.05 -0.81
C VAL A 96 9.89 16.59 -0.07
N LEU A 97 8.79 16.28 -0.77
CA LEU A 97 7.55 15.80 -0.16
C LEU A 97 7.78 14.50 0.61
N ARG A 98 8.52 13.54 0.02
CA ARG A 98 8.85 12.28 0.68
C ARG A 98 9.62 12.51 1.97
N LYS A 99 10.64 13.36 1.95
CA LYS A 99 11.43 13.67 3.14
C LYS A 99 10.57 14.34 4.22
N THR A 100 9.73 15.30 3.85
CA THR A 100 8.81 15.94 4.79
C THR A 100 7.85 14.92 5.42
N LEU A 101 7.25 14.03 4.62
CA LEU A 101 6.40 12.96 5.13
C LEU A 101 7.13 12.07 6.15
N GLN A 102 8.36 11.64 5.81
CA GLN A 102 9.18 10.78 6.67
C GLN A 102 9.55 11.48 7.98
N ASP A 103 10.07 12.70 7.90
CA ASP A 103 10.52 13.48 9.06
C ASP A 103 9.35 13.80 10.00
N GLU A 104 8.16 14.10 9.47
CA GLU A 104 6.98 14.44 10.29
C GLU A 104 6.32 13.20 10.90
N MET A 105 6.22 12.09 10.16
CA MET A 105 5.74 10.82 10.72
C MET A 105 6.62 10.33 11.88
N ASP A 106 7.95 10.48 11.77
CA ASP A 106 8.89 10.11 12.83
C ASP A 106 8.72 10.97 14.09
N LYS A 107 8.48 12.27 13.93
CA LYS A 107 8.27 13.19 15.06
C LYS A 107 6.92 13.00 15.75
N LYS A 108 5.85 12.78 14.98
CA LYS A 108 4.46 12.94 15.45
C LYS A 108 3.68 11.64 15.61
N ALA A 109 4.07 10.58 14.90
CA ALA A 109 3.31 9.32 14.81
C ALA A 109 4.16 8.06 15.15
N GLN A 110 5.32 8.23 15.79
CA GLN A 110 6.21 7.13 16.16
C GLN A 110 5.83 6.48 17.51
N VAL A 111 6.78 6.34 18.44
CA VAL A 111 6.61 5.56 19.69
C VAL A 111 5.60 6.19 20.66
N PHE A 112 5.68 7.50 20.83
CA PHE A 112 4.77 8.27 21.68
C PHE A 112 3.83 9.07 20.80
N ARG A 113 2.54 9.02 21.12
CA ARG A 113 1.46 9.65 20.34
C ARG A 113 0.50 10.32 21.29
N THR A 114 0.09 11.54 20.96
CA THR A 114 -0.98 12.26 21.65
C THR A 114 -2.03 12.67 20.63
N ASP A 115 -3.22 13.06 21.11
CA ASP A 115 -4.29 13.58 20.23
C ASP A 115 -3.79 14.79 19.43
N GLU A 116 -3.04 15.68 20.09
CA GLU A 116 -2.46 16.87 19.45
C GLU A 116 -1.42 16.49 18.39
N SER A 117 -0.50 15.56 18.69
CA SER A 117 0.56 15.19 17.74
C SER A 117 0.00 14.51 16.49
N LEU A 118 -1.02 13.67 16.64
CA LEU A 118 -1.68 12.99 15.52
C LEU A 118 -2.54 13.98 14.71
N GLY A 119 -3.23 14.91 15.37
CA GLY A 119 -3.96 15.99 14.69
C GLY A 119 -3.05 16.85 13.80
N GLU A 120 -1.89 17.29 14.31
CA GLU A 120 -0.89 18.02 13.52
C GLU A 120 -0.32 17.19 12.36
N MET A 121 -0.24 15.86 12.51
CA MET A 121 0.22 14.97 11.45
C MET A 121 -0.82 14.84 10.34
N LEU A 122 -2.11 14.74 10.66
CA LEU A 122 -3.20 14.74 9.68
C LEU A 122 -3.18 16.01 8.83
N GLU A 123 -3.07 17.18 9.45
CA GLU A 123 -2.94 18.46 8.73
C GLU A 123 -1.74 18.46 7.78
N THR A 124 -0.60 17.91 8.23
CA THR A 124 0.61 17.77 7.40
C THR A 124 0.36 16.84 6.20
N ILE A 125 -0.32 15.72 6.39
CA ILE A 125 -0.64 14.78 5.32
C ILE A 125 -1.58 15.44 4.30
N GLU A 126 -2.62 16.14 4.75
CA GLU A 126 -3.53 16.89 3.88
C GLU A 126 -2.80 17.93 3.02
N GLU A 127 -1.88 18.70 3.61
CA GLU A 127 -1.02 19.65 2.87
C GLU A 127 -0.18 18.92 1.81
N LEU A 128 0.48 17.82 2.20
CA LEU A 128 1.32 17.04 1.29
C LEU A 128 0.53 16.41 0.16
N ARG A 129 -0.71 15.96 0.40
CA ARG A 129 -1.61 15.46 -0.65
C ARG A 129 -1.98 16.55 -1.65
N GLU A 130 -2.24 17.77 -1.19
CA GLU A 130 -2.52 18.88 -2.10
C GLU A 130 -1.28 19.23 -2.93
N ARG A 131 -0.11 19.33 -2.30
CA ARG A 131 1.16 19.58 -2.99
C ARG A 131 1.53 18.44 -3.95
N PHE A 132 1.18 17.20 -3.61
CA PHE A 132 1.42 16.03 -4.47
C PHE A 132 0.72 16.16 -5.84
N LYS A 133 -0.42 16.88 -5.93
CA LYS A 133 -1.10 17.14 -7.21
C LYS A 133 -0.26 18.00 -8.17
N ASN A 134 0.71 18.75 -7.65
CA ASN A 134 1.56 19.67 -8.41
C ASN A 134 3.02 19.19 -8.49
N ILE A 135 3.26 17.88 -8.46
CA ILE A 135 4.60 17.30 -8.58
C ILE A 135 5.13 17.34 -10.01
N HIS A 136 6.45 17.25 -10.11
CA HIS A 136 7.18 17.07 -11.34
C HIS A 136 8.06 15.84 -11.27
N VAL A 137 7.95 14.99 -12.28
CA VAL A 137 8.93 13.93 -12.60
C VAL A 137 9.91 14.51 -13.61
N ASP A 138 11.20 14.56 -13.31
CA ASP A 138 12.24 15.09 -14.20
C ASP A 138 12.46 14.15 -15.39
N ASP A 139 12.52 12.83 -15.15
CA ASP A 139 12.69 11.85 -16.21
C ASP A 139 11.36 11.61 -16.95
N LYS A 140 11.28 12.06 -18.20
CA LYS A 140 10.12 11.83 -19.09
C LYS A 140 10.27 10.55 -19.93
N GLY A 141 11.38 9.84 -19.80
CA GLY A 141 11.68 8.61 -20.50
C GLY A 141 10.73 7.46 -20.13
N LYS A 142 10.74 6.42 -20.97
CA LYS A 142 9.94 5.20 -20.76
C LYS A 142 10.76 3.98 -20.36
N ARG A 143 12.10 4.12 -20.30
CA ARG A 143 13.01 3.02 -20.02
C ARG A 143 13.69 3.30 -18.68
N PHE A 144 13.58 2.36 -17.73
CA PHE A 144 14.22 2.46 -16.41
C PHE A 144 13.95 3.80 -15.69
N ASN A 145 12.74 4.32 -15.82
CA ASN A 145 12.36 5.59 -15.22
C ASN A 145 12.04 5.37 -13.73
N THR A 146 13.07 5.43 -12.88
CA THR A 146 12.94 5.24 -11.42
C THR A 146 12.27 6.44 -10.76
N ASP A 147 12.47 7.64 -11.29
CA ASP A 147 11.86 8.87 -10.79
C ASP A 147 10.32 8.80 -10.85
N LEU A 148 9.77 8.26 -11.95
CA LEU A 148 8.35 7.99 -12.08
C LEU A 148 7.84 6.94 -11.08
N LEU A 149 8.58 5.86 -10.87
CA LEU A 149 8.19 4.85 -9.88
C LEU A 149 8.20 5.41 -8.46
N GLU A 150 9.20 6.24 -8.15
CA GLU A 150 9.29 6.94 -6.88
C GLU A 150 8.09 7.88 -6.65
N ALA A 151 7.61 8.55 -7.71
CA ALA A 151 6.39 9.36 -7.66
C ALA A 151 5.16 8.52 -7.32
N VAL A 152 5.00 7.36 -7.98
CA VAL A 152 3.91 6.41 -7.74
C VAL A 152 3.94 5.90 -6.30
N GLU A 153 5.10 5.49 -5.83
CA GLU A 153 5.30 4.99 -4.46
C GLU A 153 5.02 6.05 -3.40
N LEU A 154 5.38 7.32 -3.65
CA LEU A 154 5.04 8.41 -2.73
C LEU A 154 3.52 8.58 -2.58
N GLY A 155 2.75 8.41 -3.65
CA GLY A 155 1.28 8.39 -3.57
C GLY A 155 0.77 7.32 -2.60
N PHE A 156 1.28 6.10 -2.72
CA PHE A 156 0.93 5.01 -1.79
C PHE A 156 1.40 5.28 -0.35
N LEU A 157 2.57 5.88 -0.17
CA LEU A 157 3.07 6.25 1.16
C LEU A 157 2.17 7.30 1.84
N LEU A 158 1.62 8.25 1.09
CA LEU A 158 0.65 9.22 1.63
C LEU A 158 -0.63 8.54 2.10
N ASP A 159 -1.19 7.62 1.29
CA ASP A 159 -2.39 6.86 1.66
C ASP A 159 -2.15 6.00 2.90
N ILE A 160 -1.02 5.29 2.97
CA ILE A 160 -0.68 4.44 4.11
C ILE A 160 -0.38 5.28 5.36
N ALA A 161 0.27 6.44 5.22
CA ALA A 161 0.51 7.34 6.34
C ALA A 161 -0.80 7.83 6.95
N GLU A 162 -1.76 8.24 6.13
CA GLU A 162 -3.08 8.68 6.59
C GLU A 162 -3.84 7.58 7.32
N VAL A 163 -3.80 6.34 6.82
CA VAL A 163 -4.43 5.18 7.48
C VAL A 163 -3.79 4.82 8.83
N VAL A 164 -2.50 5.14 9.01
CA VAL A 164 -1.76 4.85 10.25
C VAL A 164 -2.02 5.87 11.36
N VAL A 165 -2.34 7.12 10.98
CA VAL A 165 -2.60 8.25 11.89
C VAL A 165 -4.07 8.24 12.31
#